data_AF-A0A1V3X6D6-F1
#
_entry.id   AF-A0A1V3X6D6-F1
#
_cell.length_a   1.000
_cell.length_b   1.000
_cell.length_c   1.000
_cell.angle_alpha   90.00
_cell.angle_beta   90.00
_cell.angle_gamma   90.00
#
_symmetry.space_group_name_H-M   'P 1'
#
loop_
_entity.id
_entity.type
_entity.pdbx_description
1 polymer ?
#
loop_
_entity_poly.entity_id
_entity_poly.type
_entity_poly.pdbx_seq_one_letter_code
_entity_poly.pdbx_strand_id
1 'polypeptide(L)'
;MTAPLWIGVIVGMLLGGIGELWGIANPETVIRLARWKDRLLVGCIAIASAVGAVTLYGLYSMGFSMHFSPKPVYVAGVMLGGLLFGAGMAISGYFPGSELMALGEGRRDALYAFPGGILGAVA
;
A
#
# COMPACT_ATOMS: atom_id res chain seq x y z
N MET A 1 -5.57 4.09 25.16
CA MET A 1 -4.09 4.00 25.23
C MET A 1 -3.55 4.11 23.81
N THR A 2 -2.69 5.07 23.53
CA THR A 2 -2.04 5.20 22.22
C THR A 2 -0.86 4.23 22.15
N ALA A 3 -0.79 3.40 21.11
CA ALA A 3 0.35 2.52 20.91
C ALA A 3 1.64 3.36 20.74
N PRO A 4 2.78 2.91 21.28
CA PRO A 4 4.04 3.62 21.11
C PRO A 4 4.51 3.60 19.65
N LEU A 5 5.04 4.72 19.17
CA LEU A 5 5.34 4.96 17.74
C LEU A 5 6.25 3.90 17.10
N TRP A 6 7.19 3.34 17.85
CA TRP A 6 8.16 2.37 17.35
C TRP A 6 7.53 1.05 16.87
N ILE A 7 6.32 0.72 17.33
CA ILE A 7 5.59 -0.47 16.84
C ILE A 7 5.35 -0.37 15.33
N GLY A 8 5.16 0.85 14.80
CA GLY A 8 5.02 1.09 13.37
C GLY A 8 6.23 0.62 12.56
N VAL A 9 7.44 0.71 13.12
CA VAL A 9 8.67 0.25 12.46
C VAL A 9 8.65 -1.28 12.31
N ILE A 10 8.26 -2.00 13.35
CA ILE A 10 8.21 -3.47 13.32
C ILE A 10 7.13 -3.93 12.35
N VAL A 11 5.94 -3.34 12.43
CA VAL A 11 4.83 -3.69 11.52
C VAL A 11 5.21 -3.36 10.07
N GLY A 12 5.82 -2.20 9.84
CA GLY A 12 6.33 -1.80 8.53
C GLY A 12 7.40 -2.76 7.99
N MET A 13 8.33 -3.22 8.83
CA MET A 13 9.35 -4.21 8.45
C MET A 13 8.74 -5.56 8.10
N LEU A 14 7.72 -6.02 8.86
CA LEU A 14 7.03 -7.28 8.58
C LEU A 14 6.23 -7.21 7.26
N LEU A 15 5.45 -6.13 7.06
CA LEU A 15 4.70 -5.93 5.81
C LEU A 15 5.64 -5.72 4.62
N GLY A 16 6.74 -4.99 4.83
CA GLY A 16 7.85 -4.81 3.91
C GLY A 16 8.43 -6.14 3.43
N GLY A 17 8.86 -6.97 4.37
CA GLY A 17 9.45 -8.28 4.09
C GLY A 17 8.49 -9.25 3.40
N ILE A 18 7.20 -9.26 3.79
CA ILE A 18 6.19 -10.08 3.11
C ILE A 18 5.97 -9.59 1.66
N GLY A 19 5.91 -8.27 1.46
CA GLY A 19 5.79 -7.70 0.12
C GLY A 19 6.98 -8.02 -0.77
N GLU A 20 8.17 -7.97 -0.21
CA GLU A 20 9.40 -8.36 -0.91
C GLU A 20 9.37 -9.82 -1.35
N LEU A 21 8.98 -10.73 -0.45
CA LEU A 21 8.83 -12.15 -0.75
C LEU A 21 7.85 -12.42 -1.90
N TRP A 22 6.86 -11.54 -2.10
CA TRP A 22 5.90 -11.62 -3.20
C TRP A 22 6.36 -10.91 -4.48
N GLY A 23 7.49 -10.20 -4.45
CA GLY A 23 8.01 -9.48 -5.61
C GLY A 23 7.15 -8.28 -6.02
N ILE A 24 6.36 -7.72 -5.10
CA ILE A 24 5.53 -6.55 -5.36
C ILE A 24 6.35 -5.24 -5.39
N ALA A 25 7.61 -5.28 -4.97
CA ALA A 25 8.59 -4.21 -5.15
C ALA A 25 9.09 -4.09 -6.61
N ASN A 26 8.80 -5.09 -7.47
CA ASN A 26 9.19 -5.03 -8.87
C ASN A 26 8.19 -4.19 -9.71
N PRO A 27 8.63 -3.14 -10.42
CA PRO A 27 7.77 -2.31 -11.23
C PRO A 27 7.24 -3.07 -12.44
N GLU A 28 7.91 -4.12 -12.89
CA GLU A 28 7.31 -5.01 -13.88
C GLU A 28 6.01 -5.63 -13.38
N THR A 29 5.90 -5.96 -12.09
CA THR A 29 4.68 -6.50 -11.49
C THR A 29 3.53 -5.48 -11.62
N VAL A 30 3.81 -4.22 -11.30
CA VAL A 30 2.82 -3.13 -11.38
C VAL A 30 2.47 -2.80 -12.83
N ILE A 31 3.45 -2.74 -13.73
CA ILE A 31 3.23 -2.48 -15.16
C ILE A 31 2.45 -3.64 -15.81
N ARG A 32 2.75 -4.90 -15.45
CA ARG A 32 1.99 -6.06 -15.91
C ARG A 32 0.56 -6.00 -15.41
N LEU A 33 0.31 -5.55 -14.18
CA LEU A 33 -1.04 -5.28 -13.68
C LEU A 33 -1.73 -4.18 -14.49
N ALA A 34 -1.06 -3.06 -14.73
CA ALA A 34 -1.63 -1.95 -15.51
C ALA A 34 -2.03 -2.37 -16.94
N ARG A 35 -1.30 -3.33 -17.51
CA ARG A 35 -1.61 -3.99 -18.79
C ARG A 35 -2.55 -5.19 -18.66
N TRP A 36 -3.03 -5.46 -17.46
CA TRP A 36 -3.92 -6.57 -17.13
C TRP A 36 -3.39 -7.97 -17.49
N LYS A 37 -2.06 -8.12 -17.51
CA LYS A 37 -1.36 -9.38 -17.80
C LYS A 37 -1.14 -10.24 -16.57
N ASP A 38 -0.95 -9.61 -15.42
CA ASP A 38 -0.70 -10.26 -14.14
C ASP A 38 -1.60 -9.65 -13.07
N ARG A 39 -2.23 -10.48 -12.25
CA ARG A 39 -3.16 -10.06 -11.19
C ARG A 39 -2.60 -10.32 -9.79
N LEU A 40 -1.33 -10.72 -9.68
CA LEU A 40 -0.67 -11.00 -8.41
C LEU A 40 -0.88 -9.86 -7.40
N LEU A 41 -0.62 -8.62 -7.81
CA LEU A 41 -0.76 -7.46 -6.92
C LEU A 41 -2.21 -7.27 -6.41
N VAL A 42 -3.21 -7.48 -7.27
CA VAL A 42 -4.63 -7.40 -6.87
C VAL A 42 -4.95 -8.50 -5.86
N GLY A 43 -4.46 -9.73 -6.10
CA GLY A 43 -4.62 -10.84 -5.17
C GLY A 43 -3.98 -10.57 -3.81
N CYS A 44 -2.74 -10.07 -3.79
CA CYS A 44 -2.03 -9.71 -2.57
C CYS A 44 -2.80 -8.66 -1.74
N ILE A 45 -3.26 -7.57 -2.38
CA ILE A 45 -4.03 -6.52 -1.70
C ILE A 45 -5.37 -7.06 -1.20
N ALA A 46 -6.05 -7.89 -1.99
CA ALA A 46 -7.33 -8.48 -1.60
C ALA A 46 -7.18 -9.43 -0.40
N ILE A 47 -6.18 -10.30 -0.39
CA ILE A 47 -5.89 -11.21 0.72
C ILE A 47 -5.49 -10.43 1.97
N ALA A 48 -4.57 -9.47 1.83
CA ALA A 48 -4.16 -8.62 2.96
C ALA A 48 -5.35 -7.87 3.56
N SER A 49 -6.24 -7.34 2.72
CA SER A 49 -7.45 -6.64 3.16
C SER A 49 -8.48 -7.59 3.80
N ALA A 50 -8.67 -8.78 3.25
CA ALA A 50 -9.59 -9.78 3.80
C ALA A 50 -9.10 -10.29 5.17
N VAL A 51 -7.84 -10.69 5.27
CA VAL A 51 -7.21 -11.13 6.52
C VAL A 51 -7.22 -10.00 7.55
N GLY A 52 -6.89 -8.77 7.13
CA GLY A 52 -6.95 -7.59 7.99
C GLY A 52 -8.35 -7.34 8.54
N ALA A 53 -9.38 -7.37 7.69
CA ALA A 53 -10.77 -7.19 8.11
C ALA A 53 -11.21 -8.29 9.09
N VAL A 54 -10.98 -9.57 8.76
CA VAL A 54 -11.35 -10.70 9.64
C VAL A 54 -10.64 -10.59 10.98
N THR A 55 -9.36 -10.24 10.99
CA THR A 55 -8.57 -10.10 12.24
C THR A 55 -9.10 -8.94 13.08
N LEU A 56 -9.33 -7.76 12.49
CA LEU A 56 -9.79 -6.57 13.20
C LEU A 56 -11.20 -6.76 13.79
N TYR A 57 -12.16 -7.23 12.97
CA TYR A 57 -13.53 -7.46 13.44
C TYR A 57 -13.63 -8.68 14.37
N GLY A 58 -12.80 -9.70 14.16
CA GLY A 58 -12.69 -10.85 15.04
C GLY A 58 -12.24 -10.44 16.44
N LEU A 59 -11.12 -9.71 16.56
CA LEU A 59 -10.65 -9.18 17.84
C LEU A 59 -11.68 -8.26 18.51
N TYR A 60 -12.35 -7.41 17.73
CA TYR A 60 -13.43 -6.57 18.25
C TYR A 60 -14.57 -7.42 18.84
N SER A 61 -14.99 -8.50 18.17
CA SER A 61 -16.02 -9.41 18.68
C SER A 61 -15.62 -10.17 19.95
N MET A 62 -14.31 -10.38 20.16
CA MET A 62 -13.75 -10.98 21.38
C MET A 62 -13.62 -9.99 22.55
N GLY A 63 -14.10 -8.75 22.39
CA GLY A 63 -14.13 -7.73 23.44
C GLY A 63 -12.87 -6.86 23.52
N PHE A 64 -11.96 -6.96 22.55
CA PHE A 64 -10.81 -6.04 22.48
C PHE A 64 -11.26 -4.65 22.02
N SER A 65 -10.84 -3.61 22.74
CA SER A 65 -11.13 -2.22 22.38
C SER A 65 -10.37 -1.82 21.12
N MET A 66 -11.08 -1.73 19.99
CA MET A 66 -10.55 -1.28 18.71
C MET A 66 -10.97 0.16 18.40
N HIS A 67 -10.04 0.96 17.88
CA HIS A 67 -10.31 2.33 17.46
C HIS A 67 -10.65 2.36 15.96
N PHE A 68 -11.94 2.41 15.64
CA PHE A 68 -12.42 2.58 14.27
C PHE A 68 -12.58 4.07 13.96
N SER A 69 -11.85 4.55 12.96
CA SER A 69 -11.98 5.93 12.44
C SER A 69 -12.22 5.88 10.93
N PRO A 70 -13.45 5.52 10.49
CA PRO A 70 -13.78 5.50 9.07
C PRO A 70 -13.75 6.93 8.53
N LYS A 71 -13.04 7.13 7.41
CA LYS A 71 -12.99 8.44 6.75
C LYS A 71 -14.33 8.72 6.04
N PRO A 72 -14.80 9.98 6.01
CA PRO A 72 -16.01 10.35 5.29
C PRO A 72 -15.85 10.11 3.79
N VAL A 73 -16.92 9.65 3.14
CA VAL A 73 -16.91 9.35 1.71
C VAL A 73 -17.09 10.63 0.90
N TYR A 74 -15.99 11.13 0.32
CA TYR A 74 -16.03 12.22 -0.65
C TYR A 74 -15.94 11.67 -2.07
N VAL A 75 -17.10 11.33 -2.66
CA VAL A 75 -17.18 10.57 -3.92
C VAL A 75 -16.37 11.22 -5.05
N ALA A 76 -16.55 12.53 -5.28
CA ALA A 76 -15.85 13.24 -6.35
C ALA A 76 -14.33 13.21 -6.18
N GLY A 77 -13.83 13.50 -4.97
CA GLY A 77 -12.40 13.47 -4.69
C GLY A 77 -11.80 12.06 -4.70
N VAL A 78 -12.53 11.06 -4.22
CA VAL A 78 -12.08 9.66 -4.25
C VAL A 78 -12.00 9.15 -5.68
N MET A 79 -12.96 9.51 -6.55
CA MET A 79 -12.94 9.10 -7.95
C MET A 79 -11.80 9.77 -8.72
N LEU A 80 -11.64 11.09 -8.58
CA LEU A 80 -10.55 11.82 -9.25
C LEU A 80 -9.18 11.40 -8.71
N GLY A 81 -9.04 11.30 -7.39
CA GLY A 81 -7.81 10.85 -6.74
C GLY A 81 -7.45 9.42 -7.13
N GLY A 82 -8.43 8.51 -7.19
CA GLY A 82 -8.24 7.13 -7.64
C GLY A 82 -7.77 7.01 -9.08
N LEU A 83 -8.30 7.85 -9.98
CA LEU A 83 -7.85 7.91 -11.37
C LEU A 83 -6.41 8.43 -11.50
N LEU A 84 -6.08 9.52 -10.81
CA LEU A 84 -4.73 10.08 -10.79
C LEU A 84 -3.73 9.10 -10.18
N PHE A 85 -4.11 8.46 -9.08
CA PHE A 85 -3.33 7.42 -8.42
C PHE A 85 -3.07 6.22 -9.34
N GLY A 86 -4.12 5.72 -10.00
CA GLY A 86 -4.01 4.61 -10.96
C GLY A 86 -3.12 4.95 -12.15
N ALA A 87 -3.26 6.16 -12.71
CA ALA A 87 -2.41 6.64 -13.80
C ALA A 87 -0.95 6.79 -13.34
N GLY A 88 -0.73 7.36 -12.16
CA GLY A 88 0.59 7.48 -11.54
C GLY A 88 1.27 6.11 -11.38
N MET A 89 0.57 5.14 -10.78
CA MET A 89 1.08 3.77 -10.64
C MET A 89 1.43 3.12 -11.99
N ALA A 90 0.61 3.33 -13.01
CA ALA A 90 0.84 2.75 -14.34
C ALA A 90 2.08 3.36 -15.03
N ILE A 91 2.38 4.64 -14.77
CA ILE A 91 3.53 5.35 -15.34
C ILE A 91 4.80 5.07 -14.56
N SER A 92 4.77 5.18 -13.23
CA SER A 92 5.94 4.98 -12.37
C SER A 92 6.31 3.50 -12.23
N GLY A 93 5.34 2.60 -12.41
CA GLY A 93 5.49 1.19 -12.06
C GLY A 93 5.56 0.97 -10.54
N TYR A 94 5.17 1.95 -9.73
CA TYR A 94 5.24 1.86 -8.28
C TYR A 94 3.99 2.42 -7.61
N PHE A 95 3.69 1.91 -6.42
CA PHE A 95 2.66 2.40 -5.54
C PHE A 95 3.20 2.69 -4.13
N PRO A 96 2.46 3.43 -3.29
CA PRO A 96 2.89 3.77 -1.94
C PRO A 96 3.16 2.49 -1.14
N GLY A 97 4.41 2.33 -0.72
CA GLY A 97 4.91 1.12 -0.07
C GLY A 97 5.91 0.36 -0.92
N SER A 98 5.59 0.05 -2.19
CA SER A 98 6.54 -0.63 -3.08
C SER A 98 7.75 0.25 -3.42
N GLU A 99 7.56 1.57 -3.45
CA GLU A 99 8.67 2.54 -3.63
C GLU A 99 9.71 2.42 -2.51
N LEU A 100 9.25 2.29 -1.26
CA LEU A 100 10.12 2.14 -0.09
C LEU A 100 10.78 0.76 -0.06
N MET A 101 10.07 -0.30 -0.46
CA MET A 101 10.63 -1.64 -0.61
C MET A 101 11.74 -1.64 -1.68
N ALA A 102 11.48 -1.06 -2.85
CA ALA A 102 12.45 -0.96 -3.94
C ALA A 102 13.66 -0.08 -3.60
N LEU A 103 13.48 0.98 -2.80
CA LEU A 103 14.61 1.71 -2.22
C LEU A 103 15.45 0.83 -1.29
N GLY A 104 14.81 -0.03 -0.50
CA GLY A 104 15.47 -1.06 0.32
C GLY A 104 16.28 -2.08 -0.50
N GLU A 105 15.78 -2.46 -1.68
CA GLU A 105 16.50 -3.29 -2.66
C GLU A 105 17.69 -2.57 -3.32
N GLY A 106 17.88 -1.27 -3.09
CA GLY A 106 18.93 -0.46 -3.70
C GLY A 106 18.61 -0.02 -5.13
N ARG A 107 17.34 0.01 -5.51
CA ARG A 107 16.92 0.30 -6.88
C ARG A 107 16.81 1.79 -7.16
N ARG A 108 17.42 2.20 -8.28
CA ARG A 108 17.60 3.62 -8.62
C ARG A 108 16.36 4.25 -9.23
N ASP A 109 15.51 3.47 -9.88
CA ASP A 109 14.24 3.90 -10.44
C ASP A 109 13.27 4.40 -9.36
N ALA A 110 13.31 3.80 -8.17
CA ALA A 110 12.52 4.24 -7.02
C ALA A 110 12.92 5.64 -6.50
N LEU A 111 14.16 6.10 -6.75
CA LEU A 111 14.62 7.44 -6.35
C LEU A 111 13.90 8.57 -7.09
N TYR A 112 13.27 8.29 -8.23
CA TYR A 112 12.46 9.27 -8.96
C TYR A 112 10.98 9.17 -8.60
N ALA A 113 10.47 7.95 -8.42
CA ALA A 113 9.08 7.70 -8.06
C ALA A 113 8.76 8.24 -6.66
N PHE A 114 9.61 7.96 -5.68
CA PHE A 114 9.36 8.29 -4.27
C PHE A 114 9.23 9.81 -4.00
N PRO A 115 10.16 10.68 -4.44
CA PRO A 115 9.98 12.12 -4.28
C PRO A 115 8.77 12.65 -5.05
N GLY A 116 8.49 12.11 -6.24
CA GLY A 116 7.30 12.46 -7.02
C GLY A 116 6.00 12.14 -6.28
N GLY A 117 5.93 10.97 -5.64
CA GLY A 117 4.81 10.55 -4.81
C GLY A 117 4.61 11.46 -3.60
N ILE A 118 5.71 11.83 -2.91
CA ILE A 118 5.65 12.78 -1.79
C ILE A 118 5.18 14.16 -2.25
N LEU A 119 5.79 14.71 -3.32
CA LEU A 119 5.44 16.03 -3.84
C LEU A 119 3.98 16.10 -4.30
N GLY A 120 3.47 15.02 -4.91
CA GLY A 120 2.07 14.91 -5.27
C GLY A 120 1.12 14.77 -4.08
N ALA A 121 1.57 14.17 -2.97
CA ALA A 121 0.76 14.00 -1.76
C ALA A 121 0.69 15.26 -0.88
N VAL A 122 1.67 16.16 -0.99
CA VAL A 122 1.69 17.42 -0.23
C VAL A 122 1.00 18.59 -0.95
N ALA A 123 0.76 18.47 -2.25
CA ALA A 123 0.08 19.46 -3.08
C ALA A 123 -1.45 19.36 -2.93
#